data_AF-A0A2V5ZPW7-F1
#
_entry.id   AF-A0A2V5ZPW7-F1
#
_cell.length_a   1.000
_cell.length_b   1.000
_cell.length_c   1.000
_cell.angle_alpha   90.00
_cell.angle_beta   90.00
_cell.angle_gamma   90.00
#
_symmetry.space_group_name_H-M   'P 1'
#
loop_
_entity.id
_entity.type
_entity.pdbx_description
1 polymer ?
#
loop_
_entity_poly.entity_id
_entity_poly.type
_entity_poly.pdbx_seq_one_letter_code
_entity_poly.pdbx_strand_id
1 'polypeptide(L)'
;MTILVLPSWRDCWQNFKKPRPESGRGRFSRQLLSPFRPTLAQLINRGNGTIRLMKTKTSVTKNSMTGSPSRHGLFLTAFVLACFVLPPQARAVCRQDCDLSGGNTFLGDDALVNNTTGVANTAIGASALSSNTEGTSNTATGSFALSSNIRGFENTATGVEALLRNTTGNANTGTGFSALFHNKSGNSNTAIGANAIFDNNRGQHNTAVGFNALHGNQAASFNIALGSNAGAELSSGDDNIDIGNAGRPDGASTIRIGTPPHQTNTYIAGISGVTVAGGVGVVIDLHGHLGTVVSSERYKESVKPMDKASEAILALKPVTFRYEHDLDPEGIPQFGLVAEDVEKVNPDLLARDADGKPYTVRYEAVNAMLLNEFLKEHRKVEEQQKEIEALASKLQKVSNEIELLKPKLRVVEN
;
A
#
# COMPACT_ATOMS: atom_id res chain seq x y z
N MET A 1 11.74 -61.02 10.21
CA MET A 1 11.25 -61.95 9.16
C MET A 1 9.74 -61.75 9.06
N THR A 2 9.11 -61.59 7.90
CA THR A 2 9.61 -61.77 6.52
C THR A 2 9.27 -60.54 5.68
N ILE A 3 10.19 -60.05 4.85
CA ILE A 3 10.00 -58.84 4.05
C ILE A 3 9.48 -59.23 2.67
N LEU A 4 8.27 -58.79 2.32
CA LEU A 4 7.71 -58.89 0.97
C LEU A 4 8.06 -57.61 0.20
N VAL A 5 9.10 -57.68 -0.64
CA VAL A 5 9.46 -56.58 -1.56
C VAL A 5 8.63 -56.70 -2.83
N LEU A 6 7.79 -55.70 -3.11
CA LEU A 6 7.14 -55.55 -4.41
C LEU A 6 8.06 -54.77 -5.37
N PRO A 7 8.12 -55.11 -6.68
CA PRO A 7 9.08 -54.50 -7.61
C PRO A 7 8.86 -53.01 -7.85
N SER A 8 9.95 -52.26 -8.01
CA SER A 8 9.89 -50.84 -8.37
C SER A 8 9.79 -50.66 -9.89
N TRP A 9 9.25 -49.52 -10.34
CA TRP A 9 9.15 -49.20 -11.77
C TRP A 9 10.51 -49.09 -12.51
N ARG A 10 11.66 -49.13 -11.83
CA ARG A 10 12.98 -49.08 -12.46
C ARG A 10 13.34 -50.33 -13.27
N ASP A 11 12.83 -51.49 -12.87
CA ASP A 11 13.29 -52.78 -13.41
C ASP A 11 12.76 -53.08 -14.82
N CYS A 12 11.74 -52.33 -15.28
CA CYS A 12 11.15 -52.43 -16.61
C CYS A 12 12.01 -51.80 -17.73
N TRP A 13 13.09 -51.07 -17.41
CA TRP A 13 13.81 -50.21 -18.38
C TRP A 13 15.30 -50.51 -18.59
N GLN A 14 15.88 -51.53 -17.94
CA GLN A 14 17.34 -51.78 -17.97
C GLN A 14 17.84 -52.68 -19.11
N ASN A 15 16.98 -53.45 -19.78
CA ASN A 15 17.42 -54.60 -20.62
C ASN A 15 17.85 -54.30 -22.07
N PHE A 16 18.20 -53.06 -22.43
CA PHE A 16 18.68 -52.72 -23.79
C PHE A 16 19.90 -51.76 -23.82
N LYS A 17 21.12 -52.30 -23.67
CA LYS A 17 22.38 -51.68 -24.15
C LYS A 17 23.61 -52.61 -24.07
N LYS A 18 24.20 -52.98 -25.23
CA LYS A 18 25.62 -53.41 -25.39
C LYS A 18 26.14 -52.93 -26.77
N PRO A 19 27.41 -52.42 -26.93
CA PRO A 19 27.87 -51.76 -28.17
C PRO A 19 29.14 -52.34 -28.85
N ARG A 20 29.55 -51.72 -29.97
CA ARG A 20 30.81 -51.83 -30.80
C ARG A 20 30.78 -52.81 -32.00
N PRO A 21 31.64 -52.66 -33.05
CA PRO A 21 32.63 -51.61 -33.39
C PRO A 21 32.35 -50.87 -34.75
N GLU A 22 33.37 -50.43 -35.50
CA GLU A 22 33.36 -49.25 -36.41
C GLU A 22 33.61 -49.48 -37.94
N SER A 23 33.85 -48.38 -38.69
CA SER A 23 34.15 -48.18 -40.15
C SER A 23 32.92 -47.97 -41.09
N GLY A 24 32.98 -47.26 -42.24
CA GLY A 24 34.05 -46.51 -42.94
C GLY A 24 33.50 -45.45 -43.95
N ARG A 25 34.36 -44.71 -44.67
CA ARG A 25 34.04 -43.45 -45.44
C ARG A 25 33.46 -43.69 -46.86
N GLY A 26 32.61 -42.78 -47.41
CA GLY A 26 32.20 -42.80 -48.84
C GLY A 26 31.36 -41.60 -49.35
N ARG A 27 31.68 -41.05 -50.54
CA ARG A 27 31.24 -39.75 -51.15
C ARG A 27 29.92 -39.75 -51.98
N PHE A 28 29.18 -38.62 -51.97
CA PHE A 28 28.34 -37.98 -53.05
C PHE A 28 27.24 -38.81 -53.80
N SER A 29 26.21 -38.26 -54.49
CA SER A 29 25.88 -36.90 -54.97
C SER A 29 24.38 -36.46 -54.80
N ARG A 30 23.82 -35.61 -55.71
CA ARG A 30 22.52 -34.87 -55.66
C ARG A 30 21.32 -35.73 -56.19
N GLN A 31 20.03 -35.30 -56.33
CA GLN A 31 19.40 -33.97 -56.55
C GLN A 31 17.84 -33.99 -56.38
N LEU A 32 17.17 -32.81 -56.37
CA LEU A 32 15.70 -32.54 -56.48
C LEU A 32 14.83 -32.94 -55.24
N LEU A 33 13.73 -32.27 -54.86
CA LEU A 33 13.09 -30.97 -55.24
C LEU A 33 12.28 -30.39 -54.03
N SER A 34 11.80 -29.13 -54.13
CA SER A 34 10.96 -28.38 -53.13
C SER A 34 9.53 -28.13 -53.72
N PRO A 35 8.58 -27.29 -53.20
CA PRO A 35 8.54 -26.21 -52.18
C PRO A 35 7.49 -26.49 -51.04
N PHE A 36 7.01 -25.61 -50.12
CA PHE A 36 6.87 -24.14 -50.00
C PHE A 36 7.08 -23.59 -48.56
N ARG A 37 7.14 -22.26 -48.42
CA ARG A 37 7.15 -21.36 -47.23
C ARG A 37 6.49 -20.01 -47.66
N PRO A 38 6.21 -18.97 -46.83
CA PRO A 38 6.90 -18.47 -45.61
C PRO A 38 5.88 -18.17 -44.45
N THR A 39 6.06 -17.32 -43.41
CA THR A 39 7.02 -16.22 -43.13
C THR A 39 7.20 -15.96 -41.62
N LEU A 40 8.41 -15.54 -41.20
CA LEU A 40 8.70 -14.87 -39.93
C LEU A 40 9.90 -13.92 -40.14
N ALA A 41 9.96 -12.79 -39.43
CA ALA A 41 11.07 -11.84 -39.53
C ALA A 41 12.34 -12.33 -38.80
N GLN A 42 13.39 -12.64 -39.57
CA GLN A 42 14.67 -11.88 -39.62
C GLN A 42 15.06 -11.00 -38.40
N LEU A 43 16.32 -10.90 -37.91
CA LEU A 43 17.69 -11.41 -38.19
C LEU A 43 18.57 -11.09 -36.93
N ILE A 44 19.77 -11.61 -36.58
CA ILE A 44 20.64 -12.73 -37.00
C ILE A 44 21.59 -13.11 -35.83
N ASN A 45 22.07 -14.37 -35.71
CA ASN A 45 23.50 -14.64 -35.45
C ASN A 45 23.92 -16.09 -35.79
N ARG A 46 25.23 -16.37 -35.85
CA ARG A 46 25.85 -17.57 -36.45
C ARG A 46 26.22 -18.65 -35.42
N GLY A 47 26.11 -19.94 -35.79
CA GLY A 47 26.68 -21.06 -35.04
C GLY A 47 26.46 -22.43 -35.71
N ASN A 48 27.51 -23.22 -35.88
CA ASN A 48 27.46 -24.62 -36.37
C ASN A 48 27.03 -25.59 -35.25
N GLY A 49 26.46 -26.78 -35.50
CA GLY A 49 26.01 -27.36 -36.78
C GLY A 49 25.67 -28.86 -36.70
N THR A 50 24.52 -29.25 -37.27
CA THR A 50 24.07 -30.62 -37.64
C THR A 50 23.93 -31.74 -36.58
N ILE A 51 22.67 -32.07 -36.27
CA ILE A 51 22.21 -33.39 -35.81
C ILE A 51 22.30 -34.42 -36.98
N ARG A 52 22.52 -35.71 -36.69
CA ARG A 52 22.35 -36.81 -37.65
C ARG A 52 21.01 -37.54 -37.46
N LEU A 53 20.34 -37.86 -38.56
CA LEU A 53 19.20 -38.79 -38.60
C LEU A 53 19.41 -39.87 -39.68
N MET A 54 18.73 -41.01 -39.51
CA MET A 54 18.85 -42.19 -40.37
C MET A 54 18.36 -41.95 -41.81
N LYS A 55 18.91 -42.73 -42.75
CA LYS A 55 18.14 -43.19 -43.91
C LYS A 55 18.35 -44.68 -44.15
N THR A 56 17.24 -45.37 -44.36
CA THR A 56 17.12 -46.80 -44.69
C THR A 56 17.60 -47.08 -46.11
N LYS A 57 18.00 -48.33 -46.39
CA LYS A 57 18.06 -48.90 -47.75
C LYS A 57 17.16 -50.14 -47.82
N THR A 58 16.65 -50.42 -49.02
CA THR A 58 15.73 -51.53 -49.35
C THR A 58 16.21 -52.29 -50.58
N SER A 59 15.57 -53.42 -50.87
CA SER A 59 15.93 -54.42 -51.91
C SER A 59 17.13 -55.31 -51.51
N VAL A 60 17.20 -56.60 -51.88
CA VAL A 60 16.44 -57.36 -52.90
C VAL A 60 15.72 -58.57 -52.29
N THR A 61 14.62 -59.00 -52.92
CA THR A 61 13.80 -60.16 -52.56
C THR A 61 14.43 -61.52 -52.94
N LYS A 62 14.15 -62.56 -52.13
CA LYS A 62 14.05 -63.96 -52.58
C LYS A 62 12.86 -64.62 -51.91
N ASN A 63 12.12 -65.43 -52.67
CA ASN A 63 10.90 -66.09 -52.19
C ASN A 63 11.23 -67.38 -51.43
N SER A 64 10.42 -67.68 -50.41
CA SER A 64 9.99 -69.04 -50.10
C SER A 64 8.56 -68.98 -49.55
N MET A 65 7.71 -69.91 -49.96
CA MET A 65 6.27 -69.92 -49.62
C MET A 65 5.94 -71.14 -48.76
N THR A 66 5.29 -70.95 -47.60
CA THR A 66 4.39 -71.92 -46.95
C THR A 66 3.71 -71.28 -45.74
N GLY A 67 2.43 -71.59 -45.49
CA GLY A 67 1.77 -71.38 -44.18
C GLY A 67 0.72 -70.25 -44.14
N SER A 68 -0.49 -70.60 -43.66
CA SER A 68 -1.68 -69.75 -43.54
C SER A 68 -2.70 -70.46 -42.62
N PRO A 69 -3.65 -69.81 -41.91
CA PRO A 69 -3.79 -68.40 -41.54
C PRO A 69 -4.02 -68.19 -40.01
N SER A 70 -4.34 -66.96 -39.61
CA SER A 70 -5.32 -66.58 -38.56
C SER A 70 -5.46 -67.42 -37.28
N ARG A 71 -5.06 -66.83 -36.12
CA ARG A 71 -5.89 -66.78 -34.88
C ARG A 71 -5.31 -65.94 -33.73
N HIS A 72 -4.00 -65.69 -33.70
CA HIS A 72 -3.34 -65.08 -32.53
C HIS A 72 -3.47 -63.55 -32.39
N GLY A 73 -3.92 -62.83 -33.43
CA GLY A 73 -4.06 -61.36 -33.40
C GLY A 73 -5.16 -60.81 -32.48
N LEU A 74 -6.09 -61.65 -32.02
CA LEU A 74 -7.24 -61.26 -31.19
C LEU A 74 -6.98 -61.33 -29.67
N PHE A 75 -5.91 -61.99 -29.22
CA PHE A 75 -5.57 -62.07 -27.79
C PHE A 75 -4.71 -60.90 -27.31
N LEU A 76 -3.86 -60.34 -28.18
CA LEU A 76 -3.02 -59.17 -27.84
C LEU A 76 -3.84 -57.87 -27.73
N THR A 77 -4.90 -57.71 -28.52
CA THR A 77 -5.80 -56.55 -28.41
C THR A 77 -6.63 -56.58 -27.13
N ALA A 78 -7.13 -57.75 -26.72
CA ALA A 78 -7.86 -57.91 -25.47
C ALA A 78 -7.00 -57.55 -24.23
N PHE A 79 -5.73 -57.96 -24.21
CA PHE A 79 -4.82 -57.68 -23.09
C PHE A 79 -4.47 -56.18 -22.97
N VAL A 80 -4.35 -55.46 -24.09
CA VAL A 80 -4.12 -54.01 -24.09
C VAL A 80 -5.39 -53.24 -23.67
N LEU A 81 -6.58 -53.67 -24.12
CA LEU A 81 -7.85 -53.08 -23.70
C LEU A 81 -8.15 -53.31 -22.20
N ALA A 82 -7.74 -54.44 -21.63
CA ALA A 82 -7.86 -54.70 -20.19
C ALA A 82 -7.12 -53.67 -19.33
N CYS A 83 -6.03 -53.06 -19.84
CA CYS A 83 -5.32 -51.97 -19.17
C CYS A 83 -6.02 -50.59 -19.28
N PHE A 84 -7.14 -50.49 -20.00
CA PHE A 84 -7.94 -49.26 -20.17
C PHE A 84 -9.41 -49.40 -19.71
N VAL A 85 -9.84 -50.58 -19.24
CA VAL A 85 -11.17 -50.74 -18.61
C VAL A 85 -11.13 -50.10 -17.23
N LEU A 86 -11.58 -48.85 -17.18
CA LEU A 86 -11.65 -47.97 -16.00
C LEU A 86 -10.26 -47.71 -15.37
N PRO A 87 -9.69 -46.48 -15.43
CA PRO A 87 -8.78 -46.10 -14.37
C PRO A 87 -9.54 -46.25 -13.04
N PRO A 88 -8.98 -46.90 -12.01
CA PRO A 88 -9.61 -46.91 -10.71
C PRO A 88 -9.85 -45.45 -10.32
N GLN A 89 -11.07 -45.12 -9.86
CA GLN A 89 -11.35 -43.75 -9.40
C GLN A 89 -10.27 -43.38 -8.40
N ALA A 90 -9.52 -42.31 -8.69
CA ALA A 90 -8.43 -41.82 -7.85
C ALA A 90 -8.99 -41.10 -6.61
N ARG A 91 -9.86 -41.80 -5.88
CA ARG A 91 -10.27 -41.46 -4.52
C ARG A 91 -9.00 -41.56 -3.70
N ALA A 92 -8.56 -40.44 -3.12
CA ALA A 92 -7.47 -40.46 -2.16
C ALA A 92 -7.84 -41.47 -1.06
N VAL A 93 -7.07 -42.55 -0.94
CA VAL A 93 -7.34 -43.58 0.06
C VAL A 93 -6.88 -43.01 1.39
N CYS A 94 -7.82 -42.45 2.12
CA CYS A 94 -7.67 -42.08 3.52
C CYS A 94 -6.93 -43.19 4.28
N ARG A 95 -5.91 -42.80 5.05
CA ARG A 95 -5.24 -43.72 5.98
C ARG A 95 -6.26 -44.20 7.01
N GLN A 96 -5.98 -45.31 7.68
CA GLN A 96 -6.71 -45.60 8.91
C GLN A 96 -6.57 -44.40 9.87
N ASP A 97 -7.62 -44.17 10.64
CA ASP A 97 -7.75 -43.08 11.63
C ASP A 97 -7.96 -41.66 11.04
N CYS A 98 -8.34 -41.54 9.75
CA CYS A 98 -9.03 -40.35 9.26
C CYS A 98 -10.41 -40.20 9.94
N ASP A 99 -10.57 -39.22 10.83
CA ASP A 99 -11.85 -38.90 11.46
C ASP A 99 -12.89 -38.38 10.44
N LEU A 100 -13.78 -39.28 10.03
CA LEU A 100 -14.93 -38.99 9.17
C LEU A 100 -16.16 -38.48 9.95
N SER A 101 -16.11 -38.42 11.30
CA SER A 101 -17.22 -37.92 12.11
C SER A 101 -17.19 -36.40 12.28
N GLY A 102 -16.00 -35.79 12.39
CA GLY A 102 -15.80 -34.34 12.49
C GLY A 102 -15.84 -33.57 11.16
N GLY A 103 -16.05 -34.23 10.02
CA GLY A 103 -16.11 -33.56 8.71
C GLY A 103 -14.79 -32.92 8.26
N ASN A 104 -13.66 -33.40 8.78
CA ASN A 104 -12.33 -32.88 8.47
C ASN A 104 -11.83 -33.37 7.09
N THR A 105 -11.03 -32.56 6.39
CA THR A 105 -10.37 -32.90 5.12
C THR A 105 -8.86 -32.72 5.26
N PHE A 106 -8.05 -33.73 4.94
CA PHE A 106 -6.58 -33.56 4.97
C PHE A 106 -5.82 -34.33 3.90
N LEU A 107 -4.67 -33.78 3.50
CA LEU A 107 -3.76 -34.32 2.49
C LEU A 107 -2.33 -33.81 2.74
N GLY A 108 -1.51 -34.62 3.40
CA GLY A 108 -0.11 -34.33 3.67
C GLY A 108 0.50 -35.33 4.67
N ASP A 109 1.82 -35.31 4.78
CA ASP A 109 2.54 -36.01 5.86
C ASP A 109 2.33 -35.24 7.17
N ASP A 110 2.03 -35.92 8.28
CA ASP A 110 1.64 -35.35 9.58
C ASP A 110 0.54 -34.26 9.55
N ALA A 111 -0.25 -34.18 8.48
CA ALA A 111 -1.38 -33.25 8.38
C ALA A 111 -2.48 -33.62 9.38
N LEU A 112 -2.90 -32.67 10.21
CA LEU A 112 -3.96 -32.80 11.23
C LEU A 112 -3.72 -33.93 12.29
N VAL A 113 -2.47 -34.40 12.45
CA VAL A 113 -2.15 -35.67 13.14
C VAL A 113 -2.48 -35.73 14.64
N ASN A 114 -2.54 -34.60 15.36
CA ASN A 114 -2.85 -34.55 16.79
C ASN A 114 -4.33 -34.20 17.11
N ASN A 115 -5.22 -34.20 16.11
CA ASN A 115 -6.59 -33.73 16.27
C ASN A 115 -7.48 -34.70 17.06
N THR A 116 -7.90 -34.27 18.26
CA THR A 116 -8.70 -35.07 19.20
C THR A 116 -10.20 -34.81 19.11
N THR A 117 -10.59 -33.54 18.91
CA THR A 117 -11.99 -33.09 18.93
C THR A 117 -12.29 -31.95 17.93
N GLY A 118 -11.28 -31.41 17.25
CA GLY A 118 -11.46 -30.38 16.22
C GLY A 118 -12.25 -30.89 15.01
N VAL A 119 -13.17 -30.06 14.52
CA VAL A 119 -14.13 -30.38 13.44
C VAL A 119 -14.10 -29.34 12.32
N ALA A 120 -14.57 -29.73 11.13
CA ALA A 120 -14.66 -28.89 9.93
C ALA A 120 -13.34 -28.25 9.45
N ASN A 121 -12.18 -28.83 9.81
CA ASN A 121 -10.87 -28.34 9.40
C ASN A 121 -10.46 -28.89 8.01
N THR A 122 -9.72 -28.08 7.25
CA THR A 122 -9.05 -28.47 5.99
C THR A 122 -7.53 -28.31 6.14
N ALA A 123 -6.76 -29.38 5.91
CA ALA A 123 -5.30 -29.41 6.10
C ALA A 123 -4.56 -30.03 4.90
N ILE A 124 -4.09 -29.19 3.97
CA ILE A 124 -3.45 -29.60 2.71
C ILE A 124 -1.99 -29.13 2.69
N GLY A 125 -1.04 -30.06 2.90
CA GLY A 125 0.39 -29.78 2.99
C GLY A 125 1.05 -30.57 4.11
N ALA A 126 2.38 -30.74 4.04
CA ALA A 126 3.14 -31.40 5.10
C ALA A 126 3.04 -30.60 6.41
N SER A 127 2.71 -31.28 7.49
CA SER A 127 2.46 -30.73 8.83
C SER A 127 1.43 -29.58 8.89
N ALA A 128 0.50 -29.51 7.92
CA ALA A 128 -0.61 -28.56 7.99
C ALA A 128 -1.52 -28.90 9.19
N LEU A 129 -1.81 -27.91 10.06
CA LEU A 129 -2.56 -28.09 11.31
C LEU A 129 -2.04 -29.23 12.23
N SER A 130 -0.74 -29.56 12.17
CA SER A 130 -0.17 -30.74 12.86
C SER A 130 -0.41 -30.80 14.37
N SER A 131 -0.43 -29.65 15.07
CA SER A 131 -0.64 -29.58 16.53
C SER A 131 -2.09 -29.30 16.95
N ASN A 132 -3.03 -29.23 16.00
CA ASN A 132 -4.43 -28.91 16.31
C ASN A 132 -5.04 -30.03 17.15
N THR A 133 -5.63 -29.71 18.32
CA THR A 133 -6.32 -30.71 19.16
C THR A 133 -7.83 -30.47 19.14
N GLU A 134 -8.25 -29.24 19.49
CA GLU A 134 -9.65 -28.83 19.69
C GLU A 134 -10.11 -27.79 18.66
N GLY A 135 -9.18 -27.14 17.94
CA GLY A 135 -9.50 -26.04 17.01
C GLY A 135 -10.42 -26.47 15.86
N THR A 136 -11.37 -25.60 15.49
CA THR A 136 -12.46 -25.90 14.53
C THR A 136 -12.49 -24.93 13.36
N SER A 137 -13.08 -25.36 12.24
CA SER A 137 -13.33 -24.52 11.05
C SER A 137 -12.09 -23.86 10.45
N ASN A 138 -10.89 -24.39 10.70
CA ASN A 138 -9.65 -23.82 10.16
C ASN A 138 -9.34 -24.36 8.75
N THR A 139 -8.88 -23.50 7.85
CA THR A 139 -8.36 -23.91 6.53
C THR A 139 -6.86 -23.64 6.48
N ALA A 140 -6.06 -24.67 6.25
CA ALA A 140 -4.61 -24.63 6.11
C ALA A 140 -4.19 -25.27 4.78
N THR A 141 -3.63 -24.47 3.86
CA THR A 141 -3.14 -24.92 2.55
C THR A 141 -1.71 -24.43 2.34
N GLY A 142 -0.74 -25.32 2.55
CA GLY A 142 0.70 -25.05 2.48
C GLY A 142 1.49 -25.88 3.48
N SER A 143 2.79 -26.05 3.24
CA SER A 143 3.68 -26.71 4.21
C SER A 143 3.74 -25.90 5.50
N PHE A 144 3.57 -26.56 6.65
CA PHE A 144 3.54 -25.97 7.99
C PHE A 144 2.46 -24.90 8.25
N ALA A 145 1.49 -24.73 7.35
CA ALA A 145 0.38 -23.80 7.52
C ALA A 145 -0.45 -24.14 8.78
N LEU A 146 -0.64 -23.15 9.67
CA LEU A 146 -1.25 -23.32 11.00
C LEU A 146 -0.66 -24.48 11.86
N SER A 147 0.58 -24.91 11.60
CA SER A 147 1.14 -26.12 12.22
C SER A 147 1.17 -26.13 13.75
N SER A 148 1.37 -24.97 14.39
CA SER A 148 1.36 -24.82 15.86
C SER A 148 -0.02 -24.53 16.47
N ASN A 149 -1.10 -24.46 15.67
CA ASN A 149 -2.44 -24.16 16.18
C ASN A 149 -2.88 -25.25 17.14
N ILE A 150 -3.43 -24.88 18.31
CA ILE A 150 -3.87 -25.87 19.32
C ILE A 150 -5.40 -25.82 19.44
N ARG A 151 -5.92 -24.63 19.73
CA ARG A 151 -7.34 -24.36 20.00
C ARG A 151 -7.91 -23.17 19.23
N GLY A 152 -7.12 -22.58 18.32
CA GLY A 152 -7.59 -21.49 17.47
C GLY A 152 -8.65 -21.98 16.48
N PHE A 153 -9.67 -21.17 16.22
CA PHE A 153 -10.78 -21.48 15.31
C PHE A 153 -10.98 -20.43 14.21
N GLU A 154 -11.64 -20.84 13.12
CA GLU A 154 -12.01 -19.98 11.97
C GLU A 154 -10.81 -19.31 11.26
N ASN A 155 -9.59 -19.84 11.42
CA ASN A 155 -8.40 -19.27 10.76
C ASN A 155 -8.24 -19.81 9.33
N THR A 156 -7.87 -18.94 8.39
CA THR A 156 -7.55 -19.29 7.00
C THR A 156 -6.09 -18.98 6.70
N ALA A 157 -5.28 -20.02 6.48
CA ALA A 157 -3.86 -19.96 6.16
C ALA A 157 -3.60 -20.55 4.77
N THR A 158 -3.24 -19.71 3.79
CA THR A 158 -2.92 -20.15 2.42
C THR A 158 -1.52 -19.69 2.04
N GLY A 159 -0.56 -20.60 2.13
CA GLY A 159 0.85 -20.34 1.89
C GLY A 159 1.74 -21.24 2.73
N VAL A 160 2.99 -21.43 2.29
CA VAL A 160 4.03 -22.07 3.11
C VAL A 160 4.29 -21.20 4.33
N GLU A 161 4.25 -21.81 5.51
CA GLU A 161 4.45 -21.16 6.82
C GLU A 161 3.43 -20.05 7.18
N ALA A 162 2.30 -19.95 6.47
CA ALA A 162 1.21 -19.04 6.83
C ALA A 162 0.60 -19.40 8.21
N LEU A 163 0.46 -18.41 9.10
CA LEU A 163 -0.03 -18.57 10.48
C LEU A 163 0.73 -19.64 11.30
N LEU A 164 1.99 -19.92 10.98
CA LEU A 164 2.76 -21.06 11.53
C LEU A 164 2.76 -21.15 13.06
N ARG A 165 2.92 -20.02 13.77
CA ARG A 165 2.95 -19.94 15.24
C ARG A 165 1.64 -19.48 15.88
N ASN A 166 0.51 -19.51 15.16
CA ASN A 166 -0.79 -19.36 15.80
C ASN A 166 -0.97 -20.47 16.84
N THR A 167 -1.46 -20.18 18.05
CA THR A 167 -1.73 -21.21 19.07
C THR A 167 -3.17 -21.16 19.57
N THR A 168 -3.67 -19.95 19.85
CA THR A 168 -5.06 -19.69 20.28
C THR A 168 -5.67 -18.44 19.63
N GLY A 169 -5.07 -17.91 18.56
CA GLY A 169 -5.66 -16.83 17.77
C GLY A 169 -6.82 -17.34 16.92
N ASN A 170 -7.87 -16.52 16.76
CA ASN A 170 -9.11 -16.87 16.07
C ASN A 170 -9.45 -15.91 14.93
N ALA A 171 -10.19 -16.39 13.94
CA ALA A 171 -10.70 -15.62 12.80
C ALA A 171 -9.63 -14.85 11.99
N ASN A 172 -8.37 -15.33 11.99
CA ASN A 172 -7.29 -14.70 11.24
C ASN A 172 -7.19 -15.25 9.81
N THR A 173 -6.95 -14.38 8.83
CA THR A 173 -6.70 -14.75 7.43
C THR A 173 -5.27 -14.40 7.02
N GLY A 174 -4.41 -15.39 6.83
CA GLY A 174 -3.04 -15.23 6.32
C GLY A 174 -2.87 -15.87 4.95
N THR A 175 -2.64 -15.08 3.90
CA THR A 175 -2.45 -15.55 2.52
C THR A 175 -1.12 -15.03 1.96
N GLY A 176 -0.15 -15.93 1.79
CA GLY A 176 1.22 -15.62 1.39
C GLY A 176 2.24 -16.48 2.12
N PHE A 177 3.50 -16.48 1.67
CA PHE A 177 4.60 -17.07 2.42
C PHE A 177 4.77 -16.34 3.75
N SER A 178 4.73 -17.06 4.87
CA SER A 178 4.93 -16.50 6.23
C SER A 178 4.04 -15.30 6.59
N ALA A 179 2.83 -15.22 6.01
CA ALA A 179 1.81 -14.26 6.45
C ALA A 179 1.34 -14.63 7.87
N LEU A 180 1.30 -13.66 8.80
CA LEU A 180 0.96 -13.86 10.22
C LEU A 180 1.81 -14.92 10.94
N PHE A 181 3.09 -15.07 10.55
CA PHE A 181 3.98 -16.15 11.01
C PHE A 181 4.06 -16.28 12.54
N HIS A 182 4.18 -15.18 13.29
CA HIS A 182 4.34 -15.20 14.76
C HIS A 182 3.04 -15.08 15.60
N ASN A 183 1.84 -15.07 14.98
CA ASN A 183 0.53 -14.71 15.58
C ASN A 183 0.03 -15.58 16.77
N LYS A 184 0.70 -15.58 17.93
CA LYS A 184 0.37 -16.51 19.04
C LYS A 184 -1.10 -16.44 19.48
N SER A 185 -1.60 -15.25 19.79
CA SER A 185 -2.97 -15.03 20.27
C SER A 185 -3.62 -13.75 19.73
N GLY A 186 -3.17 -13.26 18.57
CA GLY A 186 -3.87 -12.19 17.84
C GLY A 186 -5.15 -12.71 17.20
N ASN A 187 -6.19 -11.88 17.15
CA ASN A 187 -7.51 -12.24 16.62
C ASN A 187 -7.92 -11.30 15.48
N SER A 188 -8.71 -11.84 14.54
CA SER A 188 -9.37 -11.06 13.48
C SER A 188 -8.41 -10.25 12.60
N ASN A 189 -7.16 -10.71 12.44
CA ASN A 189 -6.18 -10.05 11.57
C ASN A 189 -6.27 -10.59 10.13
N THR A 190 -6.15 -9.72 9.13
CA THR A 190 -6.07 -10.08 7.71
C THR A 190 -4.72 -9.68 7.14
N ALA A 191 -3.96 -10.65 6.63
CA ALA A 191 -2.63 -10.50 6.06
C ALA A 191 -2.57 -11.12 4.67
N ILE A 192 -2.37 -10.31 3.63
CA ILE A 192 -2.32 -10.76 2.23
C ILE A 192 -1.02 -10.26 1.58
N GLY A 193 -0.07 -11.18 1.40
CA GLY A 193 1.28 -10.89 0.93
C GLY A 193 2.32 -11.72 1.69
N ALA A 194 3.50 -11.89 1.10
CA ALA A 194 4.59 -12.56 1.81
C ALA A 194 5.08 -11.68 2.98
N ASN A 195 5.27 -12.28 4.15
CA ASN A 195 5.61 -11.64 5.42
C ASN A 195 4.65 -10.52 5.87
N ALA A 196 3.40 -10.51 5.38
CA ALA A 196 2.39 -9.58 5.88
C ALA A 196 2.06 -9.92 7.36
N ILE A 197 2.14 -8.92 8.24
CA ILE A 197 1.98 -9.03 9.70
C ILE A 197 2.88 -10.12 10.32
N PHE A 198 4.17 -10.14 9.95
CA PHE A 198 5.10 -11.22 10.31
C PHE A 198 5.29 -11.40 11.83
N ASP A 199 5.64 -10.35 12.58
CA ASP A 199 6.06 -10.42 13.99
C ASP A 199 4.94 -10.28 15.04
N ASN A 200 3.66 -10.25 14.64
CA ASN A 200 2.57 -10.01 15.59
C ASN A 200 2.46 -11.12 16.65
N ASN A 201 2.49 -10.74 17.92
CA ASN A 201 2.40 -11.63 19.07
C ASN A 201 0.95 -11.68 19.62
N ARG A 202 0.26 -10.53 19.62
CA ARG A 202 -1.04 -10.33 20.33
C ARG A 202 -2.01 -9.35 19.69
N GLY A 203 -1.55 -8.47 18.80
CA GLY A 203 -2.35 -7.43 18.16
C GLY A 203 -3.55 -7.98 17.38
N GLN A 204 -4.60 -7.18 17.28
CA GLN A 204 -5.92 -7.62 16.83
C GLN A 204 -6.51 -6.65 15.79
N HIS A 205 -7.42 -7.15 14.96
CA HIS A 205 -8.16 -6.34 13.98
C HIS A 205 -7.29 -5.59 12.95
N ASN A 206 -6.03 -6.00 12.75
CA ASN A 206 -5.16 -5.39 11.75
C ASN A 206 -5.44 -5.91 10.34
N THR A 207 -5.34 -5.04 9.33
CA THR A 207 -5.46 -5.41 7.91
C THR A 207 -4.23 -4.97 7.15
N ALA A 208 -3.44 -5.93 6.63
CA ALA A 208 -2.23 -5.68 5.87
C ALA A 208 -2.28 -6.35 4.49
N VAL A 209 -2.13 -5.57 3.42
CA VAL A 209 -2.15 -6.06 2.03
C VAL A 209 -0.91 -5.57 1.29
N GLY A 210 0.09 -6.44 1.17
CA GLY A 210 1.37 -6.17 0.52
C GLY A 210 2.50 -7.05 1.05
N PHE A 211 3.61 -7.10 0.31
CA PHE A 211 4.86 -7.68 0.81
C PHE A 211 5.35 -6.89 2.03
N ASN A 212 5.72 -7.57 3.13
CA ASN A 212 6.16 -6.95 4.39
C ASN A 212 5.18 -5.91 5.01
N ALA A 213 3.90 -5.89 4.62
CA ALA A 213 2.94 -4.92 5.20
C ALA A 213 2.70 -5.23 6.70
N LEU A 214 2.82 -4.24 7.59
CA LEU A 214 2.90 -4.39 9.05
C LEU A 214 3.93 -5.43 9.55
N HIS A 215 5.06 -5.64 8.85
CA HIS A 215 6.04 -6.68 9.23
C HIS A 215 6.43 -6.61 10.71
N GLY A 216 6.81 -5.43 11.20
CA GLY A 216 7.32 -5.20 12.56
C GLY A 216 6.26 -5.03 13.65
N ASN A 217 4.96 -5.10 13.34
CA ASN A 217 3.90 -4.92 14.34
C ASN A 217 3.93 -6.06 15.35
N GLN A 218 4.36 -5.79 16.59
CA GLN A 218 4.49 -6.82 17.63
C GLN A 218 3.21 -7.04 18.44
N ALA A 219 2.41 -5.99 18.66
CA ALA A 219 1.27 -6.03 19.56
C ALA A 219 0.15 -5.02 19.25
N ALA A 220 0.37 -4.12 18.30
CA ALA A 220 -0.56 -3.06 17.96
C ALA A 220 -1.78 -3.59 17.18
N SER A 221 -2.88 -2.86 17.27
CA SER A 221 -4.22 -3.26 16.86
C SER A 221 -4.89 -2.18 16.00
N PHE A 222 -5.92 -2.57 15.27
CA PHE A 222 -6.73 -1.69 14.42
C PHE A 222 -5.96 -0.97 13.28
N ASN A 223 -4.71 -1.38 13.00
CA ASN A 223 -3.92 -0.76 11.93
C ASN A 223 -4.31 -1.29 10.54
N ILE A 224 -4.39 -0.38 9.57
CA ILE A 224 -4.61 -0.70 8.15
C ILE A 224 -3.35 -0.33 7.36
N ALA A 225 -2.78 -1.30 6.64
CA ALA A 225 -1.62 -1.10 5.78
C ALA A 225 -1.88 -1.63 4.36
N LEU A 226 -1.67 -0.78 3.36
CA LEU A 226 -1.90 -1.12 1.95
C LEU A 226 -0.69 -0.74 1.09
N GLY A 227 0.02 -1.73 0.57
CA GLY A 227 1.22 -1.56 -0.27
C GLY A 227 2.43 -2.32 0.23
N SER A 228 3.49 -2.39 -0.59
CA SER A 228 4.75 -3.02 -0.20
C SER A 228 5.43 -2.23 0.91
N ASN A 229 5.81 -2.92 2.00
CA ASN A 229 6.34 -2.37 3.25
C ASN A 229 5.41 -1.33 3.92
N ALA A 230 4.11 -1.33 3.61
CA ALA A 230 3.18 -0.39 4.22
C ALA A 230 3.08 -0.62 5.75
N GLY A 231 3.22 0.43 6.56
CA GLY A 231 3.26 0.34 8.02
C GLY A 231 4.36 -0.57 8.59
N ALA A 232 5.42 -0.88 7.83
CA ALA A 232 6.48 -1.79 8.27
C ALA A 232 7.31 -1.25 9.47
N GLU A 233 7.31 0.07 9.69
CA GLU A 233 7.96 0.73 10.83
C GLU A 233 7.06 0.87 12.07
N LEU A 234 5.80 0.39 12.02
CA LEU A 234 4.91 0.39 13.18
C LEU A 234 5.32 -0.70 14.18
N SER A 235 5.86 -0.26 15.32
CA SER A 235 6.26 -1.06 16.48
C SER A 235 5.08 -1.45 17.38
N SER A 236 4.38 -0.43 17.87
CA SER A 236 3.52 -0.50 19.07
C SER A 236 2.32 0.44 19.03
N GLY A 237 2.11 1.22 17.96
CA GLY A 237 1.05 2.21 17.87
C GLY A 237 -0.22 1.70 17.18
N ASP A 238 -1.36 1.93 17.81
CA ASP A 238 -2.70 1.50 17.36
C ASP A 238 -3.33 2.51 16.37
N ASP A 239 -4.42 2.12 15.69
CA ASP A 239 -5.30 3.00 14.90
C ASP A 239 -4.65 3.77 13.72
N ASN A 240 -3.56 3.28 13.14
CA ASN A 240 -2.96 3.89 11.94
C ASN A 240 -3.63 3.43 10.63
N ILE A 241 -3.58 4.29 9.61
CA ILE A 241 -3.91 3.93 8.23
C ILE A 241 -2.74 4.36 7.31
N ASP A 242 -1.89 3.41 6.94
CA ASP A 242 -0.70 3.62 6.11
C ASP A 242 -0.90 3.06 4.70
N ILE A 243 -1.10 3.93 3.71
CA ILE A 243 -1.34 3.56 2.30
C ILE A 243 -0.13 3.98 1.47
N GLY A 244 0.70 3.01 1.07
CA GLY A 244 1.97 3.28 0.36
C GLY A 244 2.98 4.09 1.20
N ASN A 245 2.86 4.02 2.54
CA ASN A 245 3.71 4.70 3.51
C ASN A 245 4.30 3.68 4.50
N ALA A 246 5.57 3.84 4.89
CA ALA A 246 6.24 2.91 5.81
C ALA A 246 5.70 2.95 7.26
N GLY A 247 4.88 3.95 7.61
CA GLY A 247 4.49 4.27 8.98
C GLY A 247 5.51 5.19 9.64
N ARG A 248 5.54 5.17 10.98
CA ARG A 248 6.65 5.69 11.80
C ARG A 248 6.71 4.89 13.12
N PRO A 249 7.89 4.69 13.72
CA PRO A 249 7.99 4.13 15.06
C PRO A 249 7.09 4.89 16.05
N ASP A 250 6.33 4.13 16.84
CA ASP A 250 5.38 4.61 17.86
C ASP A 250 4.32 5.63 17.38
N GLY A 251 4.12 5.76 16.07
CA GLY A 251 3.00 6.51 15.51
C GLY A 251 1.68 5.79 15.79
N ALA A 252 0.67 6.51 16.29
CA ALA A 252 -0.67 6.00 16.59
C ALA A 252 -1.75 6.95 16.07
N SER A 253 -2.97 6.45 15.86
CA SER A 253 -4.17 7.22 15.47
C SER A 253 -3.96 8.15 14.26
N THR A 254 -3.08 7.77 13.32
CA THR A 254 -2.59 8.64 12.23
C THR A 254 -2.85 8.02 10.85
N ILE A 255 -3.30 8.84 9.91
CA ILE A 255 -3.44 8.47 8.49
C ILE A 255 -2.22 8.98 7.71
N ARG A 256 -1.57 8.13 6.91
CA ARG A 256 -0.44 8.48 6.03
C ARG A 256 -0.67 7.88 4.64
N ILE A 257 -0.55 8.70 3.59
CA ILE A 257 -0.82 8.29 2.21
C ILE A 257 0.34 8.73 1.32
N GLY A 258 0.98 7.76 0.66
CA GLY A 258 2.19 7.97 -0.15
C GLY A 258 3.48 8.14 0.67
N THR A 259 4.61 8.13 -0.02
CA THR A 259 5.96 8.32 0.53
C THR A 259 6.74 9.32 -0.33
N PRO A 260 7.02 10.54 0.15
CA PRO A 260 7.90 11.48 -0.53
C PRO A 260 9.28 10.88 -0.84
N PRO A 261 9.92 11.22 -1.98
CA PRO A 261 9.48 12.19 -2.99
C PRO A 261 8.58 11.60 -4.08
N HIS A 262 8.12 10.35 -3.98
CA HIS A 262 7.42 9.65 -5.07
C HIS A 262 6.00 10.20 -5.35
N GLN A 263 5.33 10.73 -4.33
CA GLN A 263 4.06 11.45 -4.46
C GLN A 263 4.32 12.93 -4.24
N THR A 264 4.04 13.75 -5.26
CA THR A 264 4.19 15.21 -5.24
C THR A 264 2.85 15.94 -5.12
N ASN A 265 1.75 15.32 -5.58
CA ASN A 265 0.43 15.93 -5.69
C ASN A 265 -0.63 15.00 -5.06
N THR A 266 -1.63 15.58 -4.40
CA THR A 266 -2.76 14.83 -3.81
C THR A 266 -4.08 15.32 -4.41
N TYR A 267 -4.84 14.41 -5.01
CA TYR A 267 -6.18 14.68 -5.56
C TYR A 267 -7.23 13.90 -4.77
N ILE A 268 -8.15 14.61 -4.12
CA ILE A 268 -9.30 14.03 -3.41
C ILE A 268 -10.54 14.27 -4.26
N ALA A 269 -11.23 13.20 -4.66
CA ALA A 269 -12.46 13.31 -5.43
C ALA A 269 -13.63 13.82 -4.58
N GLY A 270 -14.57 14.55 -5.20
CA GLY A 270 -15.83 14.95 -4.55
C GLY A 270 -15.77 16.19 -3.65
N ILE A 271 -14.62 16.87 -3.51
CA ILE A 271 -14.54 18.13 -2.74
C ILE A 271 -14.68 19.39 -3.61
N SER A 272 -14.32 19.32 -4.90
CA SER A 272 -14.34 20.49 -5.79
C SER A 272 -15.78 20.89 -6.12
N GLY A 273 -16.09 22.18 -5.94
CA GLY A 273 -17.44 22.73 -6.16
C GLY A 273 -18.47 22.43 -5.07
N VAL A 274 -18.08 21.80 -3.93
CA VAL A 274 -19.02 21.43 -2.86
C VAL A 274 -19.01 22.46 -1.72
N THR A 275 -20.06 23.26 -1.64
CA THR A 275 -20.22 24.33 -0.64
C THR A 275 -20.59 23.80 0.74
N VAL A 276 -19.89 24.27 1.79
CA VAL A 276 -20.21 23.98 3.21
C VAL A 276 -20.55 25.28 3.94
N ALA A 277 -21.80 25.42 4.41
CA ALA A 277 -22.32 26.69 4.93
C ALA A 277 -21.90 27.04 6.38
N GLY A 278 -21.22 26.14 7.10
CA GLY A 278 -20.85 26.31 8.51
C GLY A 278 -19.56 25.59 8.90
N GLY A 279 -18.64 25.40 7.95
CA GLY A 279 -17.36 24.74 8.18
C GLY A 279 -16.29 25.67 8.77
N VAL A 280 -15.32 25.09 9.48
CA VAL A 280 -14.07 25.77 9.83
C VAL A 280 -13.08 25.57 8.68
N GLY A 281 -12.37 26.63 8.28
CA GLY A 281 -11.34 26.54 7.24
C GLY A 281 -10.20 25.61 7.65
N VAL A 282 -9.82 24.70 6.75
CA VAL A 282 -8.68 23.80 6.94
C VAL A 282 -7.38 24.44 6.44
N VAL A 283 -6.27 24.08 7.08
CA VAL A 283 -4.91 24.52 6.77
C VAL A 283 -3.98 23.31 6.67
N ILE A 284 -2.85 23.45 5.98
CA ILE A 284 -1.80 22.44 5.90
C ILE A 284 -0.52 23.03 6.50
N ASP A 285 0.15 22.29 7.38
CA ASP A 285 1.43 22.71 7.97
C ASP A 285 2.64 22.30 7.11
N LEU A 286 3.84 22.69 7.54
CA LEU A 286 5.11 22.39 6.84
C LEU A 286 5.47 20.90 6.78
N HIS A 287 4.77 20.04 7.54
CA HIS A 287 4.93 18.59 7.53
C HIS A 287 3.86 17.87 6.69
N GLY A 288 2.96 18.63 6.05
CA GLY A 288 1.84 18.08 5.28
C GLY A 288 0.61 17.71 6.13
N HIS A 289 0.56 18.09 7.41
CA HIS A 289 -0.57 17.80 8.29
C HIS A 289 -1.75 18.74 7.99
N LEU A 290 -2.84 18.18 7.47
CA LEU A 290 -4.11 18.87 7.26
C LEU A 290 -4.87 18.98 8.59
N GLY A 291 -5.18 20.20 9.03
CA GLY A 291 -5.87 20.47 10.31
C GLY A 291 -6.66 21.77 10.30
N THR A 292 -7.00 22.30 11.49
CA THR A 292 -7.66 23.60 11.66
C THR A 292 -6.95 24.43 12.74
N VAL A 293 -7.07 25.77 12.67
CA VAL A 293 -6.41 26.68 13.62
C VAL A 293 -7.33 26.97 14.82
N VAL A 294 -6.82 26.79 16.04
CA VAL A 294 -7.55 27.11 17.28
C VAL A 294 -7.26 28.53 17.76
N SER A 295 -8.27 29.23 18.30
CA SER A 295 -8.14 30.59 18.83
C SER A 295 -8.77 30.80 20.22
N SER A 296 -9.24 29.72 20.87
CA SER A 296 -9.74 29.79 22.25
C SER A 296 -8.61 30.12 23.22
N GLU A 297 -8.92 30.91 24.26
CA GLU A 297 -8.01 31.27 25.35
C GLU A 297 -7.37 30.06 26.04
N ARG A 298 -8.09 28.92 26.10
CA ARG A 298 -7.59 27.65 26.67
C ARG A 298 -6.37 27.06 25.96
N TYR A 299 -6.00 27.58 24.78
CA TYR A 299 -4.85 27.15 23.99
C TYR A 299 -3.85 28.31 23.79
N LYS A 300 -3.86 29.32 24.67
CA LYS A 300 -3.03 30.52 24.60
C LYS A 300 -2.41 30.84 25.96
N GLU A 301 -1.16 31.28 25.93
CA GLU A 301 -0.44 31.77 27.10
C GLU A 301 0.05 33.21 26.85
N SER A 302 0.39 33.95 27.91
CA SER A 302 0.94 35.31 27.83
C SER A 302 0.12 36.32 26.99
N VAL A 303 -1.21 36.16 26.96
CA VAL A 303 -2.13 37.03 26.21
C VAL A 303 -2.06 38.47 26.73
N LYS A 304 -1.75 39.41 25.82
CA LYS A 304 -1.58 40.84 26.10
C LYS A 304 -1.92 41.69 24.86
N PRO A 305 -2.11 43.02 24.99
CA PRO A 305 -2.23 43.93 23.86
C PRO A 305 -1.04 43.83 22.89
N MET A 306 -1.30 44.10 21.59
CA MET A 306 -0.26 44.03 20.54
C MET A 306 0.61 45.30 20.50
N ASP A 307 0.13 46.42 21.04
CA ASP A 307 0.80 47.72 21.12
C ASP A 307 1.57 48.08 19.84
N LYS A 308 2.90 48.18 19.88
CA LYS A 308 3.74 48.53 18.73
C LYS A 308 4.09 47.36 17.80
N ALA A 309 3.82 46.11 18.19
CA ALA A 309 4.20 44.95 17.38
C ALA A 309 3.49 44.94 16.02
N SER A 310 2.25 45.44 15.95
CA SER A 310 1.49 45.57 14.72
C SER A 310 1.94 46.73 13.81
N GLU A 311 2.72 47.70 14.31
CA GLU A 311 3.22 48.85 13.51
C GLU A 311 4.20 48.40 12.41
N ALA A 312 4.78 47.20 12.53
CA ALA A 312 5.61 46.57 11.51
C ALA A 312 4.90 46.42 10.15
N ILE A 313 3.57 46.26 10.12
CA ILE A 313 2.84 46.12 8.85
C ILE A 313 2.86 47.39 8.00
N LEU A 314 3.08 48.56 8.63
CA LEU A 314 3.08 49.87 7.96
C LEU A 314 4.30 50.07 7.05
N ALA A 315 5.33 49.23 7.19
CA ALA A 315 6.51 49.21 6.32
C ALA A 315 6.43 48.14 5.20
N LEU A 316 5.37 47.31 5.18
CA LEU A 316 5.16 46.29 4.14
C LEU A 316 4.68 46.94 2.84
N LYS A 317 4.98 46.29 1.72
CA LYS A 317 4.71 46.79 0.36
C LYS A 317 3.81 45.81 -0.39
N PRO A 318 2.50 46.08 -0.48
CA PRO A 318 1.59 45.27 -1.31
C PRO A 318 2.01 45.29 -2.78
N VAL A 319 1.91 44.13 -3.43
CA VAL A 319 2.24 43.93 -4.84
C VAL A 319 1.09 43.27 -5.60
N THR A 320 1.01 43.55 -6.90
CA THR A 320 0.21 42.77 -7.85
C THR A 320 1.16 41.90 -8.66
N PHE A 321 0.85 40.61 -8.79
CA PHE A 321 1.69 39.62 -9.48
C PHE A 321 0.84 38.60 -10.25
N ARG A 322 1.50 37.64 -10.90
CA ARG A 322 0.91 36.40 -11.45
C ARG A 322 1.86 35.27 -11.07
N TYR A 323 1.35 34.05 -10.89
CA TYR A 323 2.23 32.88 -10.76
C TYR A 323 2.83 32.51 -12.13
N GLU A 324 3.88 31.67 -12.13
CA GLU A 324 4.41 31.11 -13.38
C GLU A 324 3.40 30.16 -14.03
N HIS A 325 3.49 30.02 -15.36
CA HIS A 325 2.48 29.33 -16.17
C HIS A 325 2.29 27.84 -15.80
N ASP A 326 3.32 27.19 -15.28
CA ASP A 326 3.28 25.80 -14.82
C ASP A 326 2.49 25.63 -13.49
N LEU A 327 2.28 26.72 -12.75
CA LEU A 327 1.48 26.77 -11.51
C LEU A 327 0.08 27.37 -11.74
N ASP A 328 -0.03 28.39 -12.60
CA ASP A 328 -1.28 29.02 -13.00
C ASP A 328 -1.33 29.17 -14.54
N PRO A 329 -1.87 28.18 -15.27
CA PRO A 329 -2.00 28.24 -16.72
C PRO A 329 -2.93 29.35 -17.23
N GLU A 330 -3.87 29.83 -16.40
CA GLU A 330 -4.76 30.95 -16.72
C GLU A 330 -4.10 32.31 -16.44
N GLY A 331 -3.06 32.31 -15.60
CA GLY A 331 -2.21 33.46 -15.28
C GLY A 331 -2.99 34.58 -14.58
N ILE A 332 -3.88 34.24 -13.66
CA ILE A 332 -4.81 35.18 -13.01
C ILE A 332 -4.02 36.22 -12.19
N PRO A 333 -4.32 37.53 -12.31
CA PRO A 333 -3.71 38.55 -11.46
C PRO A 333 -3.99 38.32 -9.97
N GLN A 334 -2.91 38.19 -9.19
CA GLN A 334 -2.93 38.00 -7.75
C GLN A 334 -2.46 39.26 -7.01
N PHE A 335 -2.85 39.39 -5.75
CA PHE A 335 -2.51 40.53 -4.88
C PHE A 335 -1.96 40.00 -3.56
N GLY A 336 -0.87 40.58 -3.06
CA GLY A 336 -0.25 40.08 -1.82
C GLY A 336 1.07 40.75 -1.47
N LEU A 337 1.98 39.98 -0.88
CA LEU A 337 3.29 40.38 -0.37
C LEU A 337 4.36 39.39 -0.83
N VAL A 338 5.57 39.88 -1.11
CA VAL A 338 6.76 39.05 -1.41
C VAL A 338 7.39 38.59 -0.09
N ALA A 339 7.60 37.29 0.09
CA ALA A 339 8.04 36.72 1.37
C ALA A 339 9.42 37.25 1.81
N GLU A 340 10.34 37.40 0.86
CA GLU A 340 11.69 37.92 1.05
C GLU A 340 11.69 39.42 1.39
N ASP A 341 10.68 40.19 1.01
CA ASP A 341 10.54 41.60 1.44
C ASP A 341 9.86 41.71 2.80
N VAL A 342 8.94 40.79 3.14
CA VAL A 342 8.40 40.65 4.50
C VAL A 342 9.52 40.26 5.48
N GLU A 343 10.44 39.36 5.11
CA GLU A 343 11.57 38.93 5.96
C GLU A 343 12.41 40.11 6.47
N LYS A 344 12.66 41.09 5.59
CA LYS A 344 13.46 42.29 5.88
C LYS A 344 12.77 43.27 6.85
N VAL A 345 11.46 43.13 7.05
CA VAL A 345 10.63 44.01 7.89
C VAL A 345 10.22 43.32 9.18
N ASN A 346 9.72 42.08 9.10
CA ASN A 346 9.39 41.24 10.25
C ASN A 346 9.42 39.75 9.86
N PRO A 347 10.45 38.98 10.27
CA PRO A 347 10.58 37.56 9.92
C PRO A 347 9.58 36.64 10.65
N ASP A 348 8.92 37.09 11.73
CA ASP A 348 7.92 36.29 12.47
C ASP A 348 6.61 36.08 11.68
N LEU A 349 6.43 36.87 10.60
CA LEU A 349 5.29 36.82 9.69
C LEU A 349 5.48 35.82 8.54
N LEU A 350 6.47 34.93 8.64
CA LEU A 350 6.79 33.94 7.61
C LEU A 350 6.68 32.51 8.14
N ALA A 351 6.26 31.61 7.26
CA ALA A 351 6.64 30.20 7.32
C ALA A 351 7.82 29.97 6.37
N ARG A 352 8.71 29.02 6.73
CA ARG A 352 9.93 28.70 6.00
C ARG A 352 9.85 27.31 5.37
N ASP A 353 10.62 27.07 4.31
CA ASP A 353 10.77 25.75 3.71
C ASP A 353 11.67 24.83 4.57
N ALA A 354 11.87 23.58 4.13
CA ALA A 354 12.75 22.63 4.81
C ALA A 354 14.25 23.03 4.79
N ASP A 355 14.65 23.94 3.91
CA ASP A 355 16.01 24.52 3.86
C ASP A 355 16.13 25.80 4.72
N GLY A 356 15.03 26.25 5.35
CA GLY A 356 14.99 27.47 6.17
C GLY A 356 14.78 28.78 5.40
N LYS A 357 14.50 28.74 4.09
CA LYS A 357 14.24 29.92 3.25
C LYS A 357 12.82 30.45 3.49
N PRO A 358 12.52 31.74 3.24
CA PRO A 358 11.15 32.23 3.15
C PRO A 358 10.33 31.38 2.17
N TYR A 359 9.15 30.92 2.60
CA TYR A 359 8.28 30.07 1.76
C TYR A 359 6.89 30.68 1.56
N THR A 360 6.25 31.17 2.63
CA THR A 360 4.96 31.86 2.50
C THR A 360 4.73 32.85 3.64
N VAL A 361 3.93 33.88 3.35
CA VAL A 361 3.54 34.92 4.30
C VAL A 361 2.34 34.48 5.11
N ARG A 362 2.41 34.71 6.43
CA ARG A 362 1.37 34.41 7.40
C ARG A 362 0.27 35.47 7.38
N TYR A 363 -0.53 35.47 6.31
CA TYR A 363 -1.62 36.43 6.09
C TYR A 363 -2.65 36.43 7.24
N GLU A 364 -2.82 35.33 7.99
CA GLU A 364 -3.67 35.28 9.18
C GLU A 364 -3.15 36.17 10.31
N ALA A 365 -1.82 36.27 10.47
CA ALA A 365 -1.18 37.18 11.42
C ALA A 365 -1.24 38.64 10.92
N VAL A 366 -1.00 38.87 9.63
CA VAL A 366 -1.10 40.21 9.02
C VAL A 366 -2.51 40.79 9.18
N ASN A 367 -3.56 39.99 8.97
CA ASN A 367 -4.96 40.42 9.16
C ASN A 367 -5.27 40.80 10.62
N ALA A 368 -4.72 40.08 11.60
CA ALA A 368 -4.87 40.41 13.02
C ALA A 368 -4.13 41.71 13.41
N MET A 369 -2.94 41.94 12.85
CA MET A 369 -2.19 43.18 13.04
C MET A 369 -2.90 44.37 12.40
N LEU A 370 -3.44 44.19 11.19
CA LEU A 370 -4.21 45.21 10.46
C LEU A 370 -5.45 45.67 11.24
N LEU A 371 -6.15 44.74 11.90
CA LEU A 371 -7.25 45.09 12.80
C LEU A 371 -6.80 45.98 13.96
N ASN A 372 -5.62 45.73 14.56
CA ASN A 372 -5.12 46.56 15.66
C ASN A 372 -4.73 47.98 15.19
N GLU A 373 -4.04 48.12 14.05
CA GLU A 373 -3.72 49.44 13.49
C GLU A 373 -4.99 50.20 13.05
N PHE A 374 -5.95 49.53 12.42
CA PHE A 374 -7.25 50.13 12.09
C PHE A 374 -7.97 50.64 13.36
N LEU A 375 -7.97 49.86 14.44
CA LEU A 375 -8.54 50.27 15.72
C LEU A 375 -7.73 51.38 16.42
N LYS A 376 -6.44 51.59 16.11
CA LYS A 376 -5.69 52.77 16.57
C LYS A 376 -6.11 54.02 15.79
N GLU A 377 -6.08 53.97 14.46
CA GLU A 377 -6.41 55.13 13.61
C GLU A 377 -7.86 55.56 13.78
N HIS A 378 -8.80 54.62 13.92
CA HIS A 378 -10.20 54.96 14.18
C HIS A 378 -10.38 55.80 15.47
N ARG A 379 -9.66 55.46 16.55
CA ARG A 379 -9.67 56.23 17.80
C ARG A 379 -9.05 57.63 17.63
N LYS A 380 -7.92 57.74 16.92
CA LYS A 380 -7.31 59.05 16.60
C LYS A 380 -8.26 59.95 15.80
N VAL A 381 -8.99 59.38 14.84
CA VAL A 381 -9.98 60.12 14.04
C VAL A 381 -11.14 60.61 14.92
N GLU A 382 -11.64 59.80 15.87
CA GLU A 382 -12.65 60.28 16.82
C GLU A 382 -12.12 61.40 17.74
N GLU A 383 -10.87 61.33 18.18
CA GLU A 383 -10.24 62.35 19.02
C GLU A 383 -10.07 63.67 18.24
N GLN A 384 -9.55 63.61 17.02
CA GLN A 384 -9.42 64.77 16.12
C GLN A 384 -10.78 65.38 15.78
N GLN A 385 -11.82 64.58 15.57
CA GLN A 385 -13.18 65.08 15.33
C GLN A 385 -13.71 65.90 16.53
N LYS A 386 -13.50 65.41 17.76
CA LYS A 386 -13.86 66.13 19.00
C LYS A 386 -13.06 67.44 19.15
N GLU A 387 -11.79 67.46 18.76
CA GLU A 387 -10.99 68.69 18.73
C GLU A 387 -11.47 69.70 17.68
N ILE A 388 -11.85 69.24 16.49
CA ILE A 388 -12.42 70.07 15.41
C ILE A 388 -13.75 70.70 15.86
N GLU A 389 -14.63 69.94 16.51
CA GLU A 389 -15.90 70.44 17.07
C GLU A 389 -15.66 71.48 18.19
N ALA A 390 -14.72 71.21 19.10
CA ALA A 390 -14.32 72.14 20.15
C ALA A 390 -13.68 73.43 19.58
N LEU A 391 -12.92 73.33 18.49
CA LEU A 391 -12.33 74.48 17.79
C LEU A 391 -13.40 75.29 17.05
N ALA A 392 -14.34 74.64 16.36
CA ALA A 392 -15.47 75.29 15.70
C ALA A 392 -16.36 76.06 16.72
N SER A 393 -16.61 75.47 17.89
CA SER A 393 -17.33 76.12 18.99
C SER A 393 -16.61 77.37 19.51
N LYS A 394 -15.27 77.35 19.61
CA LYS A 394 -14.45 78.53 19.96
C LYS A 394 -14.50 79.60 18.87
N LEU A 395 -14.38 79.20 17.59
CA LEU A 395 -14.46 80.08 16.43
C LEU A 395 -15.79 80.83 16.37
N GLN A 396 -16.92 80.14 16.63
CA GLN A 396 -18.23 80.79 16.68
C GLN A 396 -18.32 81.85 17.79
N LYS A 397 -17.75 81.59 18.98
CA LYS A 397 -17.71 82.58 20.07
C LYS A 397 -16.93 83.83 19.70
N VAL A 398 -15.72 83.66 19.15
CA VAL A 398 -14.88 84.78 18.68
C VAL A 398 -15.58 85.56 17.56
N SER A 399 -16.27 84.88 16.63
CA SER A 399 -17.07 85.54 15.59
C SER A 399 -18.18 86.42 16.19
N ASN A 400 -18.93 85.89 17.16
CA ASN A 400 -20.00 86.64 17.85
C ASN A 400 -19.46 87.85 18.62
N GLU A 401 -18.29 87.71 19.27
CA GLU A 401 -17.61 88.82 19.96
C GLU A 401 -17.16 89.93 19.00
N ILE A 402 -16.62 89.57 17.83
CA ILE A 402 -16.26 90.53 16.77
C ILE A 402 -17.51 91.28 16.26
N GLU A 403 -18.64 90.59 16.09
CA GLU A 403 -19.90 91.24 15.68
C GLU A 403 -20.42 92.24 16.72
N LEU A 404 -20.29 91.92 18.01
CA LEU A 404 -20.60 92.81 19.14
C LEU A 404 -19.65 94.03 19.23
N LEU A 405 -18.45 93.95 18.67
CA LEU A 405 -17.47 95.04 18.64
C LEU A 405 -17.60 95.96 17.42
N LYS A 406 -18.06 95.46 16.26
CA LYS A 406 -18.33 96.26 15.04
C LYS A 406 -19.08 97.58 15.30
N PRO A 407 -20.21 97.62 16.05
CA PRO A 407 -20.93 98.88 16.27
C PRO A 407 -20.19 99.86 17.19
N LYS A 408 -19.29 99.40 18.08
CA LYS A 408 -18.52 100.28 18.97
C LYS A 408 -17.42 101.04 18.23
N LEU A 409 -16.79 100.42 17.23
CA LEU A 409 -15.75 101.05 16.41
C LEU A 409 -16.30 102.24 15.59
N ARG A 410 -17.52 102.12 15.05
CA ARG A 410 -18.20 103.20 14.30
C ARG A 410 -18.52 104.46 15.11
N VAL A 411 -18.36 104.44 16.43
CA VAL A 411 -18.55 105.61 17.31
C VAL A 411 -17.24 106.38 17.53
N VAL A 412 -16.11 105.88 17.01
CA VAL A 412 -14.77 106.49 17.16
C VAL A 412 -14.31 107.20 15.87
N GLU A 413 -15.07 107.10 14.78
CA GLU A 413 -14.75 107.66 13.45
C GLU A 413 -15.60 108.89 13.05
N ASN A 414 -16.35 109.50 13.99
CA ASN A 414 -17.16 110.71 13.78
C ASN A 414 -16.80 111.81 14.80
#